data_AF-A0A929VS45-F1
#
_entry.id   AF-A0A929VS45-F1
#
_cell.length_a   1.000
_cell.length_b   1.000
_cell.length_c   1.000
_cell.angle_alpha   90.00
_cell.angle_beta   90.00
_cell.angle_gamma   90.00
#
_symmetry.space_group_name_H-M   'P 1'
#
loop_
_entity.id
_entity.type
_entity.pdbx_description
1 polymer ?
#
loop_
_entity_poly.entity_id
_entity_poly.type
_entity_poly.pdbx_seq_one_letter_code
_entity_poly.pdbx_strand_id
1 'polypeptide(L)'
;MKIRHFAFAALALFTLSAAAAPKTPKKKKTTPAAVKSDLPAGKAATGTHFSYAYGVAQVPDMKAYLLQTQGIDSTQYLALGQALEGRFSDAEIARYRAIVTGADIAAQVKANVVVLNRTFGGSETANYADASLILKGMSDGIAGRASFSPDSAKTVVNDQRDYQLNERRKANLAYLENYKKQKGVVALPSGLLYRAVRKGNGALPTDTSTVEVNYEGKLIDGTVFDSSYKRGETTSFPLNQVIKGWQEGLKHMPVGSEYELVIPYTLAYGEAGTRGIPPFATLIFKVELKSIKK
;
A
#
# COMPACT_ATOMS: atom_id res chain seq x y z
N MET A 1 -23.75 21.65 -0.41
CA MET A 1 -24.68 20.56 -0.03
C MET A 1 -23.87 19.27 0.04
N LYS A 2 -23.87 18.64 1.22
CA LYS A 2 -23.25 17.34 1.54
C LYS A 2 -23.79 16.28 0.56
N ILE A 3 -23.00 15.29 0.15
CA ILE A 3 -22.91 13.98 0.82
C ILE A 3 -21.46 13.48 0.80
N ARG A 4 -21.01 13.05 1.99
CA ARG A 4 -19.74 12.38 2.26
C ARG A 4 -19.89 10.87 2.02
N HIS A 5 -18.88 10.30 1.36
CA HIS A 5 -18.21 9.01 1.61
C HIS A 5 -19.05 7.78 1.96
N PHE A 6 -18.87 6.73 1.15
CA PHE A 6 -18.49 5.42 1.70
C PHE A 6 -17.21 4.93 1.03
N ALA A 7 -16.15 4.88 1.83
CA ALA A 7 -15.03 4.00 1.59
C ALA A 7 -15.43 2.60 2.05
N PHE A 8 -14.98 1.56 1.36
CA PHE A 8 -14.55 0.33 2.02
C PHE A 8 -13.39 -0.27 1.25
N ALA A 9 -12.19 -0.13 1.82
CA ALA A 9 -11.19 -1.16 1.71
C ALA A 9 -11.57 -2.26 2.71
N ALA A 10 -11.92 -3.44 2.23
CA ALA A 10 -11.82 -4.69 2.97
C ALA A 10 -11.84 -5.86 2.00
N LEU A 11 -10.77 -6.64 2.07
CA LEU A 11 -10.60 -8.01 1.61
C LEU A 11 -11.92 -8.81 1.56
N ALA A 12 -12.39 -9.16 0.37
CA ALA A 12 -13.38 -10.22 0.17
C ALA A 12 -13.18 -10.81 -1.23
N LEU A 13 -13.05 -12.13 -1.28
CA LEU A 13 -13.16 -12.93 -2.49
C LEU A 13 -14.34 -12.43 -3.33
N PHE A 14 -14.11 -12.01 -4.57
CA PHE A 14 -15.15 -12.16 -5.57
C PHE A 14 -15.21 -13.63 -5.96
N THR A 15 -15.86 -14.43 -5.11
CA THR A 15 -16.82 -15.39 -5.66
C THR A 15 -17.81 -14.53 -6.45
N LEU A 16 -17.69 -14.51 -7.78
CA LEU A 16 -18.89 -14.38 -8.59
C LEU A 16 -19.75 -15.56 -8.15
N SER A 17 -20.73 -15.29 -7.29
CA SER A 17 -21.90 -16.15 -7.23
C SER A 17 -22.45 -16.14 -8.64
N ALA A 18 -22.16 -17.21 -9.38
CA ALA A 18 -22.92 -17.56 -10.55
C ALA A 18 -24.34 -17.86 -10.04
N ALA A 19 -25.14 -16.81 -9.86
CA ALA A 19 -26.57 -16.98 -9.89
C ALA A 19 -26.86 -17.64 -11.22
N ALA A 20 -27.31 -18.90 -11.17
CA ALA A 20 -27.65 -19.67 -12.35
C ALA A 20 -28.60 -18.81 -13.18
N ALA A 21 -28.12 -18.37 -14.36
CA ALA A 21 -28.95 -17.63 -15.28
C ALA A 21 -30.21 -18.48 -15.54
N PRO A 22 -31.42 -17.88 -15.47
CA PRO A 22 -32.63 -18.61 -15.82
C PRO A 22 -32.43 -19.21 -17.22
N LYS A 23 -32.76 -20.50 -17.39
CA LYS A 23 -32.62 -21.21 -18.67
C LYS A 23 -33.42 -20.47 -19.72
N THR A 24 -32.74 -19.63 -20.51
CA THR A 24 -33.32 -18.96 -21.65
C THR A 24 -33.55 -20.02 -22.73
N PRO A 25 -34.72 -20.04 -23.38
CA PRO A 25 -34.97 -20.97 -24.48
C PRO A 25 -33.91 -20.77 -25.56
N LYS A 26 -33.33 -21.86 -26.08
CA LYS A 26 -32.35 -21.85 -27.17
C LYS A 26 -32.96 -21.16 -28.41
N LYS A 27 -32.84 -19.85 -28.52
CA LYS A 27 -33.09 -19.13 -29.77
C LYS A 27 -31.92 -19.40 -30.71
N LYS A 28 -32.21 -19.83 -31.94
CA LYS A 28 -31.22 -19.91 -33.02
C LYS A 28 -30.46 -18.57 -33.07
N LYS A 29 -29.11 -18.61 -33.05
CA LYS A 29 -28.25 -17.44 -33.33
C LYS A 29 -28.55 -16.97 -34.76
N THR A 30 -29.51 -16.08 -34.92
CA THR A 30 -29.74 -15.37 -36.19
C THR A 30 -28.87 -14.13 -36.17
N THR A 31 -27.88 -14.07 -37.05
CA THR A 31 -27.10 -12.86 -37.31
C THR A 31 -28.08 -11.73 -37.64
N PRO A 32 -28.01 -10.56 -36.96
CA PRO A 32 -28.86 -9.42 -37.31
C PRO A 32 -28.67 -9.05 -38.79
N ALA A 33 -29.77 -8.81 -39.50
CA ALA A 33 -29.71 -8.37 -40.89
C ALA A 33 -28.96 -7.03 -41.00
N ALA A 34 -28.26 -6.80 -42.13
CA ALA A 34 -27.58 -5.54 -42.38
C ALA A 34 -28.58 -4.37 -42.32
N VAL A 35 -28.31 -3.38 -41.44
CA VAL A 35 -29.12 -2.17 -41.31
C VAL A 35 -28.57 -1.13 -42.27
N LYS A 36 -29.42 -0.64 -43.19
CA LYS A 36 -29.03 0.40 -44.15
C LYS A 36 -28.98 1.77 -43.46
N SER A 37 -28.19 2.69 -44.01
CA SER A 37 -27.94 4.03 -43.41
C SER A 37 -29.05 5.05 -43.63
N ASP A 38 -30.03 4.73 -44.48
CA ASP A 38 -31.08 5.61 -44.98
C ASP A 38 -32.34 5.58 -44.10
N LEU A 39 -32.37 6.45 -43.09
CA LEU A 39 -33.61 6.85 -42.41
C LEU A 39 -34.25 8.03 -43.15
N PRO A 40 -35.52 7.95 -43.59
CA PRO A 40 -36.21 9.08 -44.23
C PRO A 40 -36.39 10.25 -43.25
N ALA A 41 -35.99 11.46 -43.68
CA ALA A 41 -36.15 12.67 -42.88
C ALA A 41 -37.61 12.90 -42.46
N GLY A 42 -37.82 13.23 -41.18
CA GLY A 42 -39.14 13.56 -40.65
C GLY A 42 -40.07 12.38 -40.33
N LYS A 43 -39.57 11.13 -40.39
CA LYS A 43 -40.35 9.93 -39.99
C LYS A 43 -39.77 9.27 -38.74
N ALA A 44 -40.63 8.66 -37.93
CA ALA A 44 -40.20 7.86 -36.78
C ALA A 44 -39.33 6.67 -37.25
N ALA A 45 -38.23 6.41 -36.56
CA ALA A 45 -37.39 5.26 -36.84
C ALA A 45 -38.15 3.97 -36.52
N THR A 46 -38.05 2.97 -37.40
CA THR A 46 -38.46 1.60 -37.06
C THR A 46 -37.63 1.10 -35.87
N GLY A 47 -38.14 0.14 -35.10
CA GLY A 47 -37.39 -0.48 -33.99
C GLY A 47 -35.99 -0.96 -34.41
N THR A 48 -35.85 -1.59 -35.58
CA THR A 48 -34.55 -2.04 -36.12
C THR A 48 -33.54 -0.90 -36.31
N HIS A 49 -33.96 0.17 -36.99
CA HIS A 49 -33.11 1.35 -37.21
C HIS A 49 -32.77 2.06 -35.89
N PHE A 50 -33.75 2.22 -35.00
CA PHE A 50 -33.52 2.82 -33.70
C PHE A 50 -32.52 2.02 -32.87
N SER A 51 -32.70 0.69 -32.76
CA SER A 51 -31.80 -0.16 -31.98
C SER A 51 -30.35 -0.13 -32.49
N TYR A 52 -30.15 -0.15 -33.81
CA TYR A 52 -28.82 -0.06 -34.40
C TYR A 52 -28.19 1.33 -34.16
N ALA A 53 -28.92 2.41 -34.47
CA ALA A 53 -28.46 3.78 -34.29
C ALA A 53 -28.14 4.09 -32.82
N TYR A 54 -28.97 3.60 -31.88
CA TYR A 54 -28.75 3.76 -30.45
C TYR A 54 -27.41 3.14 -30.02
N GLY A 55 -27.09 1.93 -30.49
CA GLY A 55 -25.81 1.28 -30.22
C GLY A 55 -24.61 2.07 -30.78
N VAL A 56 -24.69 2.52 -32.04
CA VAL A 56 -23.65 3.35 -32.68
C VAL A 56 -23.41 4.65 -31.90
N ALA A 57 -24.48 5.30 -31.43
CA ALA A 57 -24.40 6.55 -30.69
C ALA A 57 -23.62 6.43 -29.37
N GLN A 58 -23.56 5.25 -28.74
CA GLN A 58 -22.79 5.04 -27.50
C GLN A 58 -21.27 4.87 -27.73
N VAL A 59 -20.84 4.56 -28.96
CA VAL A 59 -19.46 4.10 -29.22
C VAL A 59 -18.39 5.14 -28.89
N PRO A 60 -18.54 6.44 -29.19
CA PRO A 60 -17.51 7.44 -28.85
C PRO A 60 -17.23 7.50 -27.34
N ASP A 61 -18.28 7.63 -26.53
CA ASP A 61 -18.17 7.70 -25.06
C ASP A 61 -17.66 6.38 -24.48
N MET A 62 -18.11 5.24 -25.01
CA MET A 62 -17.62 3.92 -24.61
C MET A 62 -16.12 3.78 -24.89
N LYS A 63 -15.63 4.18 -26.07
CA LYS A 63 -14.20 4.11 -26.41
C LYS A 63 -13.36 4.99 -25.50
N ALA A 64 -13.82 6.22 -25.23
CA ALA A 64 -13.13 7.12 -24.30
C ALA A 64 -13.06 6.53 -22.89
N TYR A 65 -14.17 5.98 -22.40
CA TYR A 65 -14.23 5.32 -21.10
C TYR A 65 -13.32 4.09 -21.01
N LEU A 66 -13.35 3.21 -22.01
CA LEU A 66 -12.54 1.99 -22.02
C LEU A 66 -11.05 2.28 -22.15
N LEU A 67 -10.66 3.31 -22.90
CA LEU A 67 -9.28 3.79 -22.93
C LEU A 67 -8.86 4.29 -21.55
N GLN A 68 -9.69 5.12 -20.92
CA GLN A 68 -9.37 5.72 -19.62
C GLN A 68 -9.31 4.70 -18.47
N THR A 69 -10.20 3.71 -18.47
CA THR A 69 -10.39 2.79 -17.33
C THR A 69 -9.74 1.43 -17.52
N GLN A 70 -9.62 0.96 -18.76
CA GLN A 70 -9.12 -0.38 -19.09
C GLN A 70 -7.94 -0.34 -20.07
N GLY A 71 -7.53 0.83 -20.54
CA GLY A 71 -6.44 0.96 -21.51
C GLY A 71 -6.77 0.38 -22.88
N ILE A 72 -8.05 0.16 -23.22
CA ILE A 72 -8.44 -0.39 -24.52
C ILE A 72 -8.42 0.72 -25.57
N ASP A 73 -7.47 0.62 -26.50
CA ASP A 73 -7.23 1.57 -27.58
C ASP A 73 -7.63 1.01 -28.96
N SER A 74 -7.35 1.79 -30.00
CA SER A 74 -7.73 1.49 -31.38
C SER A 74 -7.19 0.16 -31.91
N THR A 75 -6.07 -0.34 -31.39
CA THR A 75 -5.46 -1.61 -31.79
C THR A 75 -6.31 -2.81 -31.36
N GLN A 76 -7.16 -2.64 -30.35
CA GLN A 76 -7.97 -3.71 -29.76
C GLN A 76 -9.45 -3.63 -30.16
N TYR A 77 -9.89 -2.58 -30.85
CA TYR A 77 -11.31 -2.40 -31.22
C TYR A 77 -11.88 -3.50 -32.11
N LEU A 78 -11.05 -4.12 -32.96
CA LEU A 78 -11.49 -5.26 -33.76
C LEU A 78 -11.90 -6.44 -32.87
N ALA A 79 -11.05 -6.79 -31.89
CA ALA A 79 -11.35 -7.87 -30.95
C ALA A 79 -12.56 -7.52 -30.06
N LEU A 80 -12.68 -6.25 -29.63
CA LEU A 80 -13.83 -5.76 -28.88
C LEU A 80 -15.13 -5.92 -29.68
N GLY A 81 -15.13 -5.52 -30.96
CA GLY A 81 -16.30 -5.68 -31.84
C GLY A 81 -16.69 -7.15 -32.03
N GLN A 82 -15.71 -8.03 -32.28
CA GLN A 82 -15.94 -9.47 -32.41
C GLN A 82 -16.55 -10.08 -31.14
N ALA A 83 -16.14 -9.60 -29.96
CA ALA A 83 -16.70 -10.04 -28.69
C ALA A 83 -18.15 -9.60 -28.50
N LEU A 84 -18.49 -8.34 -28.84
CA LEU A 84 -19.86 -7.82 -28.79
C LEU A 84 -20.80 -8.56 -29.75
N GLU A 85 -20.28 -9.00 -30.90
CA GLU A 85 -20.99 -9.83 -31.88
C GLU A 85 -21.18 -11.29 -31.43
N GLY A 86 -20.63 -11.70 -30.27
CA GLY A 86 -20.73 -13.06 -29.75
C GLY A 86 -20.03 -14.09 -30.64
N ARG A 87 -18.93 -13.67 -31.29
CA ARG A 87 -18.13 -14.51 -32.22
C ARG A 87 -17.25 -15.54 -31.54
N PHE A 88 -17.14 -15.47 -30.22
CA PHE A 88 -16.41 -16.44 -29.41
C PHE A 88 -17.40 -17.38 -28.70
N SER A 89 -17.03 -18.65 -28.61
CA SER A 89 -17.70 -19.64 -27.78
C SER A 89 -17.47 -19.36 -26.29
N ASP A 90 -18.33 -19.90 -25.43
CA ASP A 90 -18.17 -19.79 -23.98
C ASP A 90 -16.82 -20.34 -23.49
N ALA A 91 -16.32 -21.39 -24.14
CA ALA A 91 -15.02 -21.99 -23.85
C ALA A 91 -13.86 -21.05 -24.19
N GLU A 92 -13.92 -20.36 -25.34
CA GLU A 92 -12.93 -19.36 -25.71
C GLU A 92 -12.95 -18.17 -24.77
N ILE A 93 -14.14 -17.67 -24.40
CA ILE A 93 -14.29 -16.58 -23.44
C ILE A 93 -13.71 -16.98 -22.08
N ALA A 94 -13.99 -18.19 -21.61
CA ALA A 94 -13.41 -18.71 -20.36
C ALA A 94 -11.87 -18.77 -20.43
N ARG A 95 -11.32 -19.20 -21.57
CA ARG A 95 -9.87 -19.23 -21.80
C ARG A 95 -9.26 -17.84 -21.80
N TYR A 96 -9.87 -16.87 -22.50
CA TYR A 96 -9.38 -15.49 -22.51
C TYR A 96 -9.39 -14.88 -21.12
N ARG A 97 -10.45 -15.11 -20.34
CA ARG A 97 -10.52 -14.66 -18.95
C ARG A 97 -9.36 -15.21 -18.13
N ALA A 98 -9.07 -16.51 -18.24
CA ALA A 98 -7.96 -17.14 -17.51
C ALA A 98 -6.60 -16.53 -17.91
N ILE A 99 -6.37 -16.25 -19.20
CA ILE A 99 -5.14 -15.62 -19.69
C ILE A 99 -4.98 -14.20 -19.14
N VAL A 100 -6.02 -13.37 -19.23
CA VAL A 100 -5.99 -11.99 -18.74
C VAL A 100 -5.77 -11.98 -17.23
N THR A 101 -6.50 -12.79 -16.47
CA THR A 101 -6.29 -12.91 -15.01
C THR A 101 -4.86 -13.34 -14.67
N GLY A 102 -4.28 -14.29 -15.39
CA GLY A 102 -2.89 -14.69 -15.19
C GLY A 102 -1.89 -13.56 -15.47
N ALA A 103 -2.12 -12.78 -16.52
CA ALA A 103 -1.31 -11.61 -16.86
C ALA A 103 -1.42 -10.50 -15.79
N ASP A 104 -2.62 -10.25 -15.27
CA ASP A 104 -2.87 -9.27 -14.22
C ASP A 104 -2.15 -9.66 -12.92
N ILE A 105 -2.24 -10.92 -12.52
CA ILE A 105 -1.48 -11.45 -11.37
C ILE A 105 0.03 -11.28 -11.60
N ALA A 106 0.52 -11.57 -12.80
CA ALA A 106 1.93 -11.40 -13.14
C ALA A 106 2.39 -9.94 -13.05
N ALA A 107 1.58 -9.01 -13.55
CA ALA A 107 1.84 -7.58 -13.44
C ALA A 107 1.86 -7.14 -11.96
N GLN A 108 0.90 -7.61 -11.15
CA GLN A 108 0.81 -7.29 -9.73
C GLN A 108 2.01 -7.84 -8.94
N VAL A 109 2.45 -9.07 -9.20
CA VAL A 109 3.64 -9.64 -8.56
C VAL A 109 4.88 -8.83 -8.90
N LYS A 110 5.07 -8.47 -10.17
CA LYS A 110 6.20 -7.63 -10.61
C LYS A 110 6.19 -6.26 -9.95
N ALA A 111 5.03 -5.63 -9.86
CA ALA A 111 4.89 -4.33 -9.20
C ALA A 111 5.18 -4.37 -7.69
N ASN A 112 4.90 -5.50 -7.03
CA ASN A 112 5.00 -5.62 -5.58
C ASN A 112 6.24 -6.38 -5.08
N VAL A 113 7.11 -6.89 -5.98
CA VAL A 113 8.31 -7.64 -5.57
C VAL A 113 9.25 -6.81 -4.68
N VAL A 114 9.30 -5.49 -4.87
CA VAL A 114 10.07 -4.57 -4.03
C VAL A 114 9.61 -4.60 -2.57
N VAL A 115 8.31 -4.79 -2.31
CA VAL A 115 7.77 -4.93 -0.94
C VAL A 115 8.23 -6.25 -0.31
N LEU A 116 8.29 -7.32 -1.10
CA LEU A 116 8.84 -8.60 -0.66
C LEU A 116 10.34 -8.49 -0.34
N ASN A 117 11.10 -7.76 -1.16
CA ASN A 117 12.50 -7.46 -0.88
C ASN A 117 12.71 -6.74 0.45
N ARG A 118 11.92 -5.70 0.74
CA ARG A 118 11.99 -5.00 2.03
C ARG A 118 11.67 -5.93 3.20
N THR A 119 10.66 -6.77 3.05
CA THR A 119 10.16 -7.63 4.13
C THR A 119 11.09 -8.80 4.41
N PHE A 120 11.54 -9.48 3.36
CA PHE A 120 12.28 -10.75 3.46
C PHE A 120 13.78 -10.61 3.21
N GLY A 121 14.22 -9.51 2.59
CA GLY A 121 15.63 -9.20 2.33
C GLY A 121 16.26 -8.23 3.32
N GLY A 122 15.48 -7.68 4.25
CA GLY A 122 15.97 -6.86 5.37
C GLY A 122 16.18 -5.37 5.07
N SER A 123 16.33 -4.97 3.80
CA SER A 123 16.50 -3.55 3.39
C SER A 123 15.69 -3.18 2.14
N GLU A 124 15.53 -1.88 1.87
CA GLU A 124 14.84 -1.39 0.66
C GLU A 124 15.60 -1.68 -0.64
N THR A 125 16.92 -1.83 -0.55
CA THR A 125 17.80 -2.11 -1.68
C THR A 125 18.11 -3.59 -1.84
N ALA A 126 17.57 -4.45 -0.98
CA ALA A 126 17.75 -5.88 -1.07
C ALA A 126 17.18 -6.38 -2.41
N ASN A 127 17.93 -7.24 -3.10
CA ASN A 127 17.46 -7.96 -4.27
C ASN A 127 17.30 -9.44 -3.89
N TYR A 128 16.36 -9.72 -2.98
CA TYR A 128 16.20 -11.03 -2.34
C TYR A 128 15.16 -11.90 -3.05
N ALA A 129 14.01 -11.33 -3.38
CA ALA A 129 12.90 -11.95 -4.07
C ALA A 129 12.95 -11.63 -5.57
N ASP A 130 12.79 -12.67 -6.38
CA ASP A 130 12.74 -12.57 -7.85
C ASP A 130 11.30 -12.80 -8.34
N ALA A 131 10.74 -11.82 -9.05
CA ALA A 131 9.36 -11.88 -9.54
C ALA A 131 9.14 -13.02 -10.53
N SER A 132 10.12 -13.33 -11.37
CA SER A 132 10.04 -14.41 -12.35
C SER A 132 10.02 -15.78 -11.67
N LEU A 133 10.82 -15.96 -10.62
CA LEU A 133 10.81 -17.19 -9.82
C LEU A 133 9.52 -17.35 -9.00
N ILE A 134 8.97 -16.26 -8.45
CA ILE A 134 7.66 -16.28 -7.79
C ILE A 134 6.59 -16.75 -8.78
N LEU A 135 6.53 -16.15 -9.97
CA LEU A 135 5.57 -16.52 -11.00
C LEU A 135 5.75 -17.95 -11.51
N LYS A 136 7.00 -18.41 -11.61
CA LYS A 136 7.29 -19.81 -11.90
C LYS A 136 6.75 -20.73 -10.81
N GLY A 137 6.96 -20.41 -9.54
CA GLY A 137 6.42 -21.17 -8.41
C GLY A 137 4.90 -21.24 -8.42
N MET A 138 4.22 -20.13 -8.72
CA MET A 138 2.76 -20.08 -8.87
C MET A 138 2.29 -20.95 -10.04
N SER A 139 2.95 -20.85 -11.20
CA SER A 139 2.63 -21.66 -12.38
C SER A 139 2.84 -23.16 -12.14
N ASP A 140 3.96 -23.54 -11.53
CA ASP A 140 4.28 -24.93 -11.20
C ASP A 140 3.27 -25.48 -10.17
N GLY A 141 2.85 -24.66 -9.20
CA GLY A 141 1.82 -25.01 -8.22
C GLY A 141 0.44 -25.26 -8.84
N ILE A 142 -0.01 -24.37 -9.74
CA ILE A 142 -1.28 -24.54 -10.47
C ILE A 142 -1.25 -25.81 -11.33
N ALA A 143 -0.10 -26.09 -11.96
CA ALA A 143 0.07 -27.26 -12.83
C ALA A 143 0.34 -28.56 -12.04
N GLY A 144 0.36 -28.54 -10.70
CA GLY A 144 0.62 -29.73 -9.89
C GLY A 144 2.03 -30.30 -10.03
N ARG A 145 3.00 -29.48 -10.46
CA ARG A 145 4.40 -29.85 -10.73
C ARG A 145 5.39 -29.05 -9.89
N ALA A 146 4.92 -28.43 -8.80
CA ALA A 146 5.77 -27.75 -7.86
C ALA A 146 6.74 -28.73 -7.20
N SER A 147 7.97 -28.27 -6.97
CA SER A 147 9.01 -29.07 -6.30
C SER A 147 8.80 -29.16 -4.79
N PHE A 148 7.88 -28.36 -4.24
CA PHE A 148 7.55 -28.29 -2.82
C PHE A 148 6.06 -28.54 -2.60
N SER A 149 5.72 -29.12 -1.45
CA SER A 149 4.35 -29.08 -0.97
C SER A 149 3.94 -27.65 -0.57
N PRO A 150 2.64 -27.30 -0.60
CA PRO A 150 2.17 -26.01 -0.11
C PRO A 150 2.59 -25.73 1.33
N ASP A 151 2.63 -26.75 2.20
CA ASP A 151 2.99 -26.56 3.61
C ASP A 151 4.49 -26.34 3.79
N SER A 152 5.33 -27.09 3.08
CA SER A 152 6.78 -26.85 3.07
C SER A 152 7.11 -25.45 2.55
N ALA A 153 6.40 -24.98 1.50
CA ALA A 153 6.58 -23.63 0.98
C ALA A 153 6.20 -22.55 2.01
N LYS A 154 5.10 -22.73 2.76
CA LYS A 154 4.71 -21.82 3.85
C LYS A 154 5.76 -21.78 4.96
N THR A 155 6.32 -22.93 5.34
CA THR A 155 7.39 -22.99 6.34
C THR A 155 8.58 -22.15 5.93
N VAL A 156 9.09 -22.30 4.70
CA VAL A 156 10.21 -21.49 4.18
C VAL A 156 9.92 -20.00 4.27
N VAL A 157 8.72 -19.56 3.90
CA VAL A 157 8.33 -18.14 3.96
C VAL A 157 8.27 -17.65 5.41
N ASN A 158 7.69 -18.43 6.32
CA ASN A 158 7.58 -18.06 7.73
C ASN A 158 8.96 -18.00 8.40
N ASP A 159 9.81 -19.00 8.18
CA ASP A 159 11.16 -19.06 8.75
C ASP A 159 11.99 -17.86 8.30
N GLN A 160 11.90 -17.48 7.02
CA GLN A 160 12.60 -16.30 6.53
C GLN A 160 12.08 -15.00 7.17
N ARG A 161 10.76 -14.86 7.31
CA ARG A 161 10.17 -13.70 7.99
C ARG A 161 10.68 -13.60 9.43
N ASP A 162 10.66 -14.71 10.15
CA ASP A 162 11.01 -14.77 11.57
C ASP A 162 12.52 -14.52 11.75
N TYR A 163 13.34 -15.01 10.82
CA TYR A 163 14.76 -14.66 10.73
C TYR A 163 14.96 -13.14 10.59
N GLN A 164 14.29 -12.49 9.64
CA GLN A 164 14.43 -11.04 9.42
C GLN A 164 13.93 -10.21 10.60
N LEU A 165 12.86 -10.64 11.28
CA LEU A 165 12.40 -10.00 12.51
C LEU A 165 13.46 -10.07 13.60
N ASN A 166 14.10 -11.23 13.77
CA ASN A 166 15.15 -11.42 14.75
C ASN A 166 16.40 -10.58 14.43
N GLU A 167 16.83 -10.55 13.17
CA GLU A 167 17.97 -9.73 12.74
C GLU A 167 17.70 -8.23 12.93
N ARG A 168 16.48 -7.77 12.61
CA ARG A 168 16.05 -6.39 12.87
C ARG A 168 16.09 -6.06 14.35
N ARG A 169 15.54 -6.94 15.21
CA ARG A 169 15.57 -6.77 16.66
C ARG A 169 17.00 -6.66 17.18
N LYS A 170 17.89 -7.56 16.76
CA LYS A 170 19.32 -7.52 17.12
C LYS A 170 19.99 -6.22 16.69
N ALA A 171 19.79 -5.78 15.45
CA ALA A 171 20.37 -4.56 14.92
C ALA A 171 19.93 -3.32 15.71
N ASN A 172 18.63 -3.24 16.05
CA ASN A 172 18.09 -2.14 16.85
C ASN A 172 18.62 -2.13 18.29
N LEU A 173 18.72 -3.31 18.94
CA LEU A 173 19.34 -3.42 20.26
C LEU A 173 20.83 -3.05 20.24
N ALA A 174 21.57 -3.52 19.24
CA ALA A 174 22.97 -3.18 19.06
C ALA A 174 23.17 -1.66 18.83
N TYR A 175 22.26 -1.03 18.08
CA TYR A 175 22.29 0.42 17.89
C TYR A 175 22.16 1.17 19.22
N LEU A 176 21.21 0.78 20.08
CA LEU A 176 21.03 1.38 21.41
C LEU A 176 22.29 1.24 22.27
N GLU A 177 22.87 0.05 22.33
CA GLU A 177 24.08 -0.22 23.11
C GLU A 177 25.30 0.57 22.60
N ASN A 178 25.41 0.77 21.29
CA ASN A 178 26.48 1.56 20.70
C ASN A 178 26.25 3.07 20.89
N TYR A 179 25.01 3.54 20.75
CA TYR A 179 24.67 4.94 20.97
C TYR A 179 24.93 5.35 22.42
N LYS A 180 24.59 4.50 23.39
CA LYS A 180 24.83 4.72 24.82
C LYS A 180 26.30 5.01 25.18
N LYS A 181 27.25 4.49 24.39
CA LYS A 181 28.69 4.67 24.61
C LYS A 181 29.23 6.00 24.07
N GLN A 182 28.43 6.73 23.29
CA GLN A 182 28.87 7.98 22.69
C GLN A 182 28.97 9.10 23.72
N LYS A 183 29.92 10.04 23.51
CA LYS A 183 30.12 11.19 24.38
C LYS A 183 28.85 12.05 24.48
N GLY A 184 28.50 12.44 25.70
CA GLY A 184 27.36 13.32 25.97
C GLY A 184 26.00 12.65 25.91
N VAL A 185 25.94 11.33 25.68
CA VAL A 185 24.69 10.56 25.77
C VAL A 185 24.38 10.26 27.23
N VAL A 186 23.14 10.51 27.61
CA VAL A 186 22.56 10.17 28.91
C VAL A 186 21.59 9.02 28.69
N ALA A 187 21.70 7.99 29.53
CA ALA A 187 20.79 6.85 29.56
C ALA A 187 19.86 6.94 30.76
N LEU A 188 18.56 6.81 30.54
CA LEU A 188 17.55 6.75 31.60
C LEU A 188 17.21 5.30 31.96
N PRO A 189 16.67 5.04 33.18
CA PRO A 189 16.31 3.68 33.61
C PRO A 189 15.30 2.98 32.71
N SER A 190 14.44 3.74 32.02
CA SER A 190 13.47 3.20 31.04
C SER A 190 14.10 2.63 29.77
N GLY A 191 15.39 2.91 29.55
CA GLY A 191 16.11 2.61 28.31
C GLY A 191 16.09 3.75 27.29
N LEU A 192 15.38 4.86 27.57
CA LEU A 192 15.49 6.07 26.75
C LEU A 192 16.92 6.64 26.80
N LEU A 193 17.47 6.96 25.64
CA LEU A 193 18.75 7.64 25.52
C LEU A 193 18.53 9.03 24.96
N TYR A 194 19.27 10.03 25.45
CA TYR A 194 19.24 11.36 24.85
C TYR A 194 20.59 12.04 24.86
N ARG A 195 20.76 13.03 23.99
CA ARG A 195 21.92 13.92 23.95
C ARG A 195 21.45 15.35 23.67
N ALA A 196 21.90 16.30 24.48
CA ALA A 196 21.67 17.71 24.21
C ALA A 196 22.60 18.15 23.06
N VAL A 197 22.01 18.60 21.95
CA VAL A 197 22.73 19.24 20.83
C VAL A 197 22.94 20.72 21.17
N ARG A 198 21.88 21.37 21.65
CA ARG A 198 21.90 22.72 22.22
C ARG A 198 21.03 22.73 23.47
N LYS A 199 21.55 23.27 24.57
CA LYS A 199 20.78 23.41 25.81
C LYS A 199 20.15 24.80 25.87
N GLY A 200 18.83 24.85 26.02
CA GLY A 200 18.07 26.06 26.33
C GLY A 200 18.09 26.37 27.82
N ASN A 201 17.40 27.46 28.19
CA ASN A 201 17.34 27.96 29.56
C ASN A 201 15.90 28.26 30.03
N GLY A 202 14.89 27.91 29.24
CA GLY A 202 13.49 28.10 29.60
C GLY A 202 12.94 27.03 30.53
N ALA A 203 11.63 27.10 30.79
CA ALA A 203 10.94 26.16 31.65
C ALA A 203 10.94 24.73 31.09
N LEU A 204 10.80 23.74 31.99
CA LEU A 204 10.64 22.33 31.62
C LEU A 204 9.16 21.98 31.41
N PRO A 205 8.82 21.14 30.43
CA PRO A 205 7.48 20.58 30.30
C PRO A 205 7.06 19.73 31.52
N THR A 206 5.78 19.76 31.83
CA THR A 206 5.10 18.85 32.77
C THR A 206 4.21 17.86 31.99
N ASP A 207 3.70 16.82 32.65
CA ASP A 207 2.87 15.79 32.00
C ASP A 207 1.60 16.35 31.32
N THR A 208 1.07 17.48 31.80
CA THR A 208 -0.10 18.15 31.23
C THR A 208 0.24 19.23 30.21
N SER A 209 1.52 19.51 29.99
CA SER A 209 1.95 20.56 29.07
C SER A 209 1.58 20.23 27.62
N THR A 210 1.20 21.24 26.87
CA THR A 210 1.23 21.20 25.41
C THR A 210 2.56 21.77 24.94
N VAL A 211 3.35 20.95 24.23
CA VAL A 211 4.67 21.34 23.71
C VAL A 211 4.55 21.77 22.26
N GLU A 212 5.27 22.82 21.88
CA GLU A 212 5.45 23.20 20.48
C GLU A 212 6.87 22.88 20.04
N VAL A 213 7.01 22.08 18.98
CA VAL A 213 8.30 21.55 18.55
C VAL A 213 8.51 21.68 17.05
N ASN A 214 9.79 21.76 16.66
CA ASN A 214 10.21 21.21 15.38
C ASN A 214 10.85 19.85 15.61
N TYR A 215 10.64 18.89 14.71
CA TYR A 215 11.22 17.57 14.84
C TYR A 215 11.44 16.86 13.51
N GLU A 216 12.35 15.89 13.54
CA GLU A 216 12.52 14.88 12.50
C GLU A 216 12.72 13.51 13.16
N GLY A 217 11.88 12.55 12.76
CA GLY A 217 11.95 11.15 13.17
C GLY A 217 12.53 10.28 12.06
N LYS A 218 13.58 9.52 12.39
CA LYS A 218 14.24 8.58 11.47
C LYS A 218 14.44 7.20 12.11
N LEU A 219 14.49 6.18 11.26
CA LEU A 219 14.93 4.84 11.63
C LEU A 219 16.47 4.78 11.74
N ILE A 220 17.00 3.69 12.31
CA ILE A 220 18.45 3.49 12.46
C ILE A 220 19.23 3.41 11.13
N ASP A 221 18.53 3.12 10.03
CA ASP A 221 19.08 3.12 8.66
C ASP A 221 19.05 4.50 7.99
N GLY A 222 18.52 5.53 8.68
CA GLY A 222 18.40 6.89 8.18
C GLY A 222 17.08 7.21 7.49
N THR A 223 16.19 6.23 7.29
CA THR A 223 14.87 6.46 6.69
C THR A 223 14.04 7.42 7.53
N VAL A 224 13.74 8.60 6.99
CA VAL A 224 12.88 9.60 7.64
C VAL A 224 11.42 9.21 7.47
N PHE A 225 10.74 8.95 8.58
CA PHE A 225 9.31 8.56 8.58
C PHE A 225 8.37 9.73 8.89
N ASP A 226 8.85 10.76 9.59
CA ASP A 226 8.08 11.98 9.88
C ASP A 226 9.02 13.18 10.09
N SER A 227 8.64 14.36 9.61
CA SER A 227 9.45 15.58 9.72
C SER A 227 8.58 16.83 9.64
N SER A 228 8.59 17.65 10.68
CA SER A 228 7.93 18.96 10.66
C SER A 228 8.66 19.94 9.74
N TYR A 229 9.98 19.81 9.60
CA TYR A 229 10.78 20.63 8.68
C TYR A 229 10.32 20.46 7.23
N LYS A 230 9.97 19.24 6.82
CA LYS A 230 9.42 18.99 5.47
C LYS A 230 8.05 19.64 5.24
N ARG A 231 7.28 19.88 6.32
CA ARG A 231 6.00 20.60 6.27
C ARG A 231 6.18 22.12 6.31
N GLY A 232 7.32 22.61 6.79
CA GLY A 232 7.63 24.04 6.88
C GLY A 232 7.01 24.76 8.08
N GLU A 233 6.39 24.03 9.01
CA GLU A 233 5.73 24.59 10.20
C GLU A 233 5.99 23.75 11.46
N THR A 234 5.93 24.40 12.63
CA THR A 234 6.03 23.73 13.94
C THR A 234 4.81 22.84 14.17
N THR A 235 4.93 21.89 15.10
CA THR A 235 3.81 21.04 15.50
C THR A 235 3.60 21.12 17.00
N SER A 236 2.33 21.22 17.42
CA SER A 236 1.94 21.23 18.83
C SER A 236 1.37 19.88 19.26
N PHE A 237 1.81 19.36 20.40
CA PHE A 237 1.35 18.09 20.95
C PHE A 237 1.01 18.23 22.44
N PRO A 238 -0.14 17.71 22.90
CA PRO A 238 -0.31 17.40 24.31
C PRO A 238 0.69 16.30 24.70
N LEU A 239 1.53 16.56 25.71
CA LEU A 239 2.63 15.65 26.04
C LEU A 239 2.12 14.24 26.37
N ASN A 240 1.00 14.14 27.10
CA ASN A 240 0.37 12.86 27.45
C ASN A 240 -0.28 12.09 26.28
N GLN A 241 -0.28 12.63 25.05
CA GLN A 241 -0.86 11.97 23.86
C GLN A 241 0.18 11.50 22.85
N VAL A 242 1.48 11.65 23.14
CA VAL A 242 2.56 11.14 22.29
C VAL A 242 3.17 9.86 22.88
N ILE A 243 4.08 9.22 22.14
CA ILE A 243 4.75 7.98 22.58
C ILE A 243 5.48 8.18 23.91
N LYS A 244 5.61 7.10 24.70
CA LYS A 244 6.21 7.13 26.05
C LYS A 244 7.61 7.74 26.06
N GLY A 245 8.42 7.47 25.04
CA GLY A 245 9.76 8.05 24.92
C GLY A 245 9.76 9.58 24.77
N TRP A 246 8.74 10.16 24.12
CA TRP A 246 8.57 11.61 24.08
C TRP A 246 8.05 12.16 25.42
N GLN A 247 7.07 11.48 26.02
CA GLN A 247 6.54 11.83 27.34
C GLN A 247 7.66 11.97 28.37
N GLU A 248 8.61 11.05 28.37
CA GLU A 248 9.77 11.08 29.25
C GLU A 248 10.85 12.06 28.78
N GLY A 249 11.29 11.96 27.52
CA GLY A 249 12.44 12.70 27.00
C GLY A 249 12.26 14.22 27.00
N LEU A 250 11.08 14.71 26.65
CA LEU A 250 10.83 16.15 26.57
C LEU A 250 10.86 16.83 27.95
N LYS A 251 10.61 16.10 29.04
CA LYS A 251 10.71 16.63 30.41
C LYS A 251 12.15 16.92 30.83
N HIS A 252 13.13 16.46 30.07
CA HIS A 252 14.55 16.77 30.25
C HIS A 252 15.03 17.93 29.36
N MET A 253 14.15 18.52 28.56
CA MET A 253 14.46 19.59 27.60
C MET A 253 13.95 20.94 28.10
N PRO A 254 14.82 21.85 28.57
CA PRO A 254 14.44 23.25 28.76
C PRO A 254 13.93 23.85 27.45
N VAL A 255 12.91 24.70 27.50
CA VAL A 255 12.49 25.47 26.31
C VAL A 255 13.69 26.19 25.68
N GLY A 256 13.77 26.14 24.34
CA GLY A 256 14.90 26.62 23.54
C GLY A 256 15.95 25.54 23.23
N SER A 257 15.85 24.35 23.83
CA SER A 257 16.77 23.24 23.60
C SER A 257 16.55 22.54 22.27
N GLU A 258 17.62 21.92 21.78
CA GLU A 258 17.63 20.99 20.66
C GLU A 258 18.29 19.69 21.13
N TYR A 259 17.55 18.59 21.17
CA TYR A 259 18.03 17.29 21.65
C TYR A 259 17.91 16.24 20.54
N GLU A 260 18.78 15.24 20.61
CA GLU A 260 18.59 13.97 19.92
C GLU A 260 18.08 12.95 20.94
N LEU A 261 16.89 12.40 20.72
CA LEU A 261 16.29 11.31 21.49
C LEU A 261 16.43 10.01 20.71
N VAL A 262 16.95 8.96 21.36
CA VAL A 262 17.00 7.60 20.79
C VAL A 262 16.12 6.71 21.65
N ILE A 263 15.00 6.30 21.05
CA ILE A 263 13.87 5.72 21.74
C ILE A 263 13.77 4.23 21.39
N PRO A 264 13.92 3.31 22.36
CA PRO A 264 13.73 1.88 22.12
C PRO A 264 12.28 1.58 21.73
N TYR A 265 12.06 0.48 21.01
CA TYR A 265 10.73 0.09 20.53
C TYR A 265 9.69 -0.05 21.66
N THR A 266 10.11 -0.44 22.86
CA THR A 266 9.29 -0.57 24.07
C THR A 266 8.71 0.75 24.57
N LEU A 267 9.32 1.88 24.21
CA LEU A 267 8.85 3.24 24.51
C LEU A 267 8.23 3.94 23.28
N ALA A 268 8.08 3.21 22.18
CA ALA A 268 7.55 3.68 20.90
C ALA A 268 6.39 2.78 20.41
N TYR A 269 6.53 2.14 19.24
CA TYR A 269 5.46 1.38 18.58
C TYR A 269 5.57 -0.16 18.76
N GLY A 270 6.43 -0.61 19.67
CA GLY A 270 6.42 -2.00 20.11
C GLY A 270 6.93 -3.02 19.09
N GLU A 271 6.59 -4.29 19.34
CA GLU A 271 6.96 -5.43 18.52
C GLU A 271 6.20 -5.48 17.19
N ALA A 272 5.02 -4.85 17.12
CA ALA A 272 4.22 -4.81 15.91
C ALA A 272 4.63 -3.68 14.95
N GLY A 273 5.14 -2.56 15.48
CA GLY A 273 5.37 -1.35 14.71
C GLY A 273 4.05 -0.65 14.31
N THR A 274 4.12 0.21 13.30
CA THR A 274 2.96 0.91 12.73
C THR A 274 3.23 1.31 11.27
N ARG A 275 2.28 1.98 10.59
CA ARG A 275 2.44 2.41 9.19
C ARG A 275 3.74 3.21 9.01
N GLY A 276 4.67 2.68 8.21
CA GLY A 276 5.96 3.30 7.92
C GLY A 276 7.04 3.07 8.98
N ILE A 277 6.74 2.41 10.10
CA ILE A 277 7.67 2.11 11.18
C ILE A 277 7.66 0.60 11.44
N PRO A 278 8.76 -0.11 11.16
CA PRO A 278 8.77 -1.57 11.25
C PRO A 278 8.73 -2.08 12.70
N PRO A 279 8.39 -3.37 12.89
CA PRO A 279 8.58 -4.10 14.14
C PRO A 279 9.92 -3.84 14.83
N PHE A 280 9.92 -3.72 16.16
CA PHE A 280 11.12 -3.57 16.99
C PHE A 280 11.99 -2.34 16.66
N ALA A 281 11.46 -1.36 15.93
CA ALA A 281 12.21 -0.18 15.53
C ALA A 281 12.61 0.69 16.73
N THR A 282 13.91 0.99 16.81
CA THR A 282 14.46 2.11 17.56
C THR A 282 14.27 3.38 16.73
N LEU A 283 13.69 4.40 17.35
CA LEU A 283 13.42 5.67 16.69
C LEU A 283 14.44 6.71 17.13
N ILE A 284 14.96 7.45 16.17
CA ILE A 284 15.86 8.57 16.44
C ILE A 284 15.10 9.84 16.11
N PHE A 285 14.93 10.70 17.10
CA PHE A 285 14.28 12.00 16.94
C PHE A 285 15.28 13.11 17.18
N LYS A 286 15.39 14.00 16.20
CA LYS A 286 15.93 15.35 16.42
C LYS A 286 14.76 16.25 16.82
N VAL A 287 14.80 16.88 17.98
CA VAL A 287 13.71 17.72 18.49
C VAL A 287 14.22 19.08 18.93
N GLU A 288 13.61 20.14 18.43
CA GLU A 288 13.74 21.51 18.95
C GLU A 288 12.48 21.88 19.75
N LEU A 289 12.61 22.15 21.04
CA LEU A 289 11.49 22.61 21.87
C LEU A 289 11.37 24.13 21.79
N LYS A 290 10.32 24.62 21.13
CA LYS A 290 10.10 26.05 20.85
C LYS A 290 9.35 26.74 21.98
N SER A 291 8.26 26.14 22.46
CA SER A 291 7.45 26.71 23.53
C SER A 291 6.70 25.62 24.32
N ILE A 292 6.18 26.00 25.49
CA ILE A 292 5.23 25.19 26.28
C ILE A 292 3.99 26.02 26.59
N LYS A 293 2.83 25.39 26.54
CA LYS A 293 1.54 25.91 27.00
C LYS A 293 1.03 25.03 28.14
N LYS A 294 0.41 25.65 29.13
CA LYS A 294 -0.19 24.97 30.28
C LYS A 294 -1.61 24.51 29.97
#